data_AF-A0A5B2YZM2-F1
#
_entry.id   AF-A0A5B2YZM2-F1
#
_cell.length_a   1.000
_cell.length_b   1.000
_cell.length_c   1.000
_cell.angle_alpha   90.00
_cell.angle_beta   90.00
_cell.angle_gamma   90.00
#
_symmetry.space_group_name_H-M   'P 1'
#
loop_
_entity.id
_entity.type
_entity.pdbx_description
1 polymer ?
#
loop_
_entity_poly.entity_id
_entity_poly.type
_entity_poly.pdbx_seq_one_letter_code
_entity_poly.pdbx_strand_id
1 'polypeptide(L)'
;MYNKTVTRNLIIRGFDDEIHSQLGNQSKKKGVSINSIVKDAVDQWLKKQDEIPKRHHLLLYDNEESMQRLMKSLDKMTQKDDWFKCFVRSSNTSITKALEGLRWFDGTIVQYKQSQKDKMKHIKDILQNVWQKSNNKEILLVDFLINDIASSSISEAVSLEKQYDKNRMAGLIFCAYEMTNLFNASSSEIIEMFDSHDQVFLLKDDQIFKIHITKENTHKLLLS
;
A
#
# COMPACT_ATOMS: atom_id res chain seq x y z
N MET A 1 53.97 3.70 6.95
CA MET A 1 52.82 4.64 6.95
C MET A 1 51.71 4.03 7.80
N TYR A 2 51.46 4.58 8.99
CA TYR A 2 50.34 4.14 9.84
C TYR A 2 49.04 4.76 9.32
N ASN A 3 48.09 3.92 8.91
CA ASN A 3 46.74 4.37 8.59
C ASN A 3 46.04 4.76 9.89
N LYS A 4 45.81 6.06 10.09
CA LYS A 4 45.12 6.61 11.25
C LYS A 4 43.63 6.34 11.08
N THR A 5 43.09 5.33 11.76
CA THR A 5 41.64 5.09 11.80
C THR A 5 40.99 6.30 12.45
N VAL A 6 40.30 7.12 11.66
CA VAL A 6 39.58 8.29 12.17
C VAL A 6 38.32 7.80 12.87
N THR A 7 38.31 7.85 14.19
CA THR A 7 37.11 7.63 15.01
C THR A 7 36.12 8.74 14.70
N ARG A 8 35.10 8.46 13.89
CA ARG A 8 34.00 9.39 13.63
C ARG A 8 32.91 9.13 14.66
N ASN A 9 32.64 10.12 15.51
CA ASN A 9 31.54 10.05 16.45
C ASN A 9 30.22 10.25 15.69
N LEU A 10 29.29 9.30 15.83
CA LEU A 10 27.93 9.41 15.32
C LEU A 10 27.08 10.08 16.40
N ILE A 11 26.52 11.26 16.10
CA ILE A 11 25.60 11.96 17.00
C ILE A 11 24.18 11.72 16.47
N ILE A 12 23.36 11.03 17.26
CA ILE A 12 21.96 10.76 16.95
C ILE A 12 21.12 11.67 17.85
N ARG A 13 20.33 12.56 17.24
CA ARG A 13 19.37 13.41 17.95
C ARG A 13 17.96 12.85 17.75
N GLY A 14 17.16 12.82 18.81
CA GLY A 14 15.74 12.42 18.73
C GLY A 14 15.36 11.09 19.35
N PHE A 15 16.29 10.36 20.00
CA PHE A 15 15.88 9.35 20.97
C PHE A 15 15.52 10.04 22.28
N ASP A 16 14.34 9.73 22.81
CA ASP A 16 14.00 10.09 24.18
C ASP A 16 14.85 9.27 25.18
N ASP A 17 14.82 9.70 26.44
CA ASP A 17 15.62 9.09 27.51
C ASP A 17 15.26 7.61 27.74
N GLU A 18 14.00 7.24 27.48
CA GLU A 18 13.53 5.86 27.62
C GLU A 18 14.15 4.96 26.55
N ILE A 19 14.06 5.35 25.28
CA ILE A 19 14.66 4.63 24.16
C ILE A 19 16.18 4.56 24.34
N HIS A 20 16.83 5.65 24.75
CA HIS A 20 18.28 5.66 24.97
C HIS A 20 18.69 4.68 26.08
N SER A 21 17.94 4.63 27.18
CA SER A 21 18.16 3.68 28.29
C SER A 21 17.95 2.23 27.86
N GLN A 22 16.87 1.95 27.12
CA GLN A 22 16.59 0.61 26.58
C GLN A 22 17.70 0.15 25.62
N LEU A 23 18.14 1.01 24.70
CA LEU A 23 19.23 0.72 23.77
C LEU A 23 20.54 0.43 24.51
N GLY A 24 20.86 1.24 25.53
CA GLY A 24 22.01 1.04 26.40
C GLY A 24 21.99 -0.32 27.11
N ASN A 25 20.86 -0.70 27.69
CA ASN A 25 20.68 -1.98 28.36
C ASN A 25 20.82 -3.17 27.40
N GLN A 26 20.23 -3.08 26.20
CA GLN A 26 20.36 -4.11 25.16
C GLN A 26 21.80 -4.24 24.64
N SER A 27 22.49 -3.13 24.44
CA SER A 27 23.89 -3.12 24.00
C SER A 27 24.80 -3.85 24.99
N LYS A 28 24.64 -3.60 26.29
CA LYS A 28 25.36 -4.29 27.37
C LYS A 28 25.04 -5.78 27.41
N LYS A 29 23.75 -6.15 27.32
CA LYS A 29 23.33 -7.57 27.31
C LYS A 29 23.91 -8.35 26.13
N LYS A 30 24.02 -7.71 24.96
CA LYS A 30 24.50 -8.33 23.72
C LYS A 30 26.01 -8.20 23.52
N GLY A 31 26.73 -7.52 24.41
CA GLY A 31 28.18 -7.30 24.28
C GLY A 31 28.58 -6.48 23.05
N VAL A 32 27.68 -5.66 22.52
CA VAL A 32 27.90 -4.83 21.32
C VAL A 32 27.75 -3.36 21.66
N SER A 33 28.42 -2.47 20.94
CA SER A 33 28.27 -1.03 21.15
C SER A 33 26.93 -0.53 20.60
N ILE A 34 26.38 0.54 21.18
CA ILE A 34 25.21 1.25 20.62
C ILE A 34 25.47 1.65 19.17
N ASN A 35 26.69 2.13 18.87
CA ASN A 35 27.08 2.51 17.51
C ASN A 35 27.01 1.34 16.53
N SER A 36 27.36 0.12 16.96
CA SER A 36 27.25 -1.08 16.13
C SER A 36 25.78 -1.43 15.86
N ILE A 37 24.91 -1.34 16.87
CA ILE A 37 23.46 -1.57 16.71
C ILE A 37 22.87 -0.58 15.72
N VAL A 38 23.19 0.71 15.87
CA VAL A 38 22.70 1.76 14.98
C VAL A 38 23.25 1.58 13.57
N LYS A 39 24.55 1.30 13.45
CA LYS A 39 25.17 1.02 12.14
C LYS A 39 24.47 -0.17 11.47
N ASP A 40 24.25 -1.27 12.17
CA ASP A 40 23.57 -2.44 11.61
C ASP A 40 22.12 -2.11 11.20
N ALA A 41 21.41 -1.31 11.99
CA ALA A 41 20.06 -0.85 11.65
C ALA A 41 20.06 0.07 10.41
N VAL A 42 21.03 0.97 10.30
CA VAL A 42 21.22 1.85 9.14
C VAL A 42 21.64 1.03 7.92
N ASP A 43 22.58 0.10 8.04
CA ASP A 43 23.04 -0.78 6.96
C ASP A 43 21.89 -1.66 6.47
N GLN A 44 21.04 -2.18 7.37
CA GLN A 44 19.82 -2.91 6.98
C GLN A 44 18.79 -1.99 6.32
N TRP A 45 18.60 -0.77 6.82
CA TRP A 45 17.69 0.20 6.21
C TRP A 45 18.15 0.65 4.82
N LEU A 46 19.47 0.83 4.63
CA LEU A 46 20.11 1.15 3.35
C LEU A 46 19.99 -0.02 2.37
N LYS A 47 20.25 -1.26 2.81
CA LYS A 47 20.06 -2.47 1.98
C LYS A 47 18.62 -2.65 1.52
N LYS A 48 17.65 -2.20 2.31
CA LYS A 48 16.23 -2.20 1.96
C LYS A 48 15.83 -1.05 1.02
N GLN A 49 16.70 -0.08 0.74
CA GLN A 49 16.41 0.95 -0.28
C GLN A 49 16.47 0.38 -1.69
N ASP A 50 17.27 -0.67 -1.91
CA ASP A 50 17.35 -1.37 -3.19
C ASP A 50 16.21 -2.40 -3.39
N GLU A 51 15.42 -2.67 -2.34
CA GLU A 51 14.23 -3.51 -2.45
C GLU A 51 13.07 -2.70 -3.04
N ILE A 52 12.47 -3.24 -4.11
CA ILE A 52 11.24 -2.69 -4.69
C ILE A 52 10.20 -2.54 -3.57
N PRO A 53 9.66 -1.33 -3.35
CA PRO A 53 8.75 -1.11 -2.24
C PRO A 53 7.49 -1.94 -2.41
N LYS A 54 6.95 -2.47 -1.31
CA LYS A 54 5.70 -3.24 -1.29
C LYS A 54 4.57 -2.39 -0.72
N ARG A 55 4.06 -1.45 -1.51
CA ARG A 55 3.05 -0.50 -1.06
C ARG A 55 1.66 -0.97 -1.42
N HIS A 56 0.77 -0.87 -0.44
CA HIS A 56 -0.63 -1.16 -0.59
C HIS A 56 -1.43 0.06 -0.11
N HIS A 57 -2.06 0.77 -1.03
CA HIS A 57 -2.73 2.05 -0.79
C HIS A 57 -4.21 1.95 -1.10
N LEU A 58 -5.01 2.65 -0.31
CA LEU A 58 -6.43 2.81 -0.55
C LEU A 58 -6.64 4.06 -1.41
N LEU A 59 -7.39 3.92 -2.50
CA LEU A 59 -7.78 5.02 -3.37
C LEU A 59 -9.31 5.13 -3.40
N LEU A 60 -9.83 6.14 -2.72
CA LEU A 60 -11.25 6.46 -2.69
C LEU A 60 -11.60 7.39 -3.85
N TYR A 61 -12.68 7.10 -4.57
CA TYR A 61 -13.15 7.93 -5.66
C TYR A 61 -14.67 8.05 -5.66
N ASP A 62 -15.19 9.13 -6.22
CA ASP A 62 -16.62 9.44 -6.28
C ASP A 62 -17.22 9.25 -7.68
N ASN A 63 -16.40 9.28 -8.73
CA ASN A 63 -16.84 9.09 -10.11
C ASN A 63 -15.77 8.50 -11.03
N GLU A 64 -16.23 7.80 -12.06
CA GLU A 64 -15.39 7.09 -13.03
C GLU A 64 -14.55 8.02 -13.89
N GLU A 65 -15.03 9.24 -14.18
CA GLU A 65 -14.32 10.17 -15.06
C GLU A 65 -13.01 10.65 -14.41
N SER A 66 -13.06 11.01 -13.12
CA SER A 66 -11.88 11.32 -12.31
C SER A 66 -10.90 10.14 -12.31
N MET A 67 -11.40 8.92 -12.12
CA MET A 67 -10.56 7.72 -12.14
C MET A 67 -9.86 7.55 -13.49
N GLN A 68 -10.58 7.72 -14.61
CA GLN A 68 -10.01 7.65 -15.95
C GLN A 68 -8.93 8.72 -16.19
N ARG A 69 -9.14 9.96 -15.70
CA ARG A 69 -8.13 11.03 -15.79
C ARG A 69 -6.90 10.69 -14.96
N LEU A 70 -7.08 10.16 -13.74
CA LEU A 70 -5.97 9.67 -12.92
C LEU A 70 -5.19 8.55 -13.63
N MET A 71 -5.86 7.55 -14.21
CA MET A 71 -5.19 6.45 -14.92
C MET A 71 -4.35 6.95 -16.10
N LYS A 72 -4.87 7.91 -16.88
CA LYS A 72 -4.11 8.56 -17.96
C LYS A 72 -2.88 9.31 -17.42
N SER A 73 -3.02 9.96 -16.27
CA SER A 73 -1.91 10.66 -15.61
C SER A 73 -0.84 9.67 -15.15
N LEU A 74 -1.22 8.61 -14.45
CA LEU A 74 -0.32 7.55 -13.99
C LEU A 74 0.40 6.88 -15.17
N ASP A 75 -0.33 6.58 -16.25
CA ASP A 75 0.25 6.02 -17.47
C ASP A 75 1.36 6.92 -18.01
N LYS A 76 1.08 8.22 -18.17
CA LYS A 76 2.05 9.21 -18.65
C LYS A 76 3.25 9.36 -17.72
N MET A 77 3.04 9.35 -16.40
CA MET A 77 4.11 9.46 -15.41
C MET A 77 5.05 8.27 -15.44
N THR A 78 4.51 7.07 -15.70
CA THR A 78 5.26 5.82 -15.73
C THR A 78 5.70 5.40 -17.13
N GLN A 79 5.57 6.26 -18.15
CA GLN A 79 5.99 5.93 -19.52
C GLN A 79 7.50 5.71 -19.69
N LYS A 80 8.31 6.37 -18.85
CA LYS A 80 9.77 6.29 -18.91
C LYS A 80 10.34 5.17 -18.04
N ASP A 81 9.53 4.70 -17.09
CA ASP A 81 9.92 3.68 -16.13
C ASP A 81 9.38 2.34 -16.64
N ASP A 82 10.16 1.26 -16.56
CA ASP A 82 9.76 -0.05 -17.10
C ASP A 82 8.77 -0.80 -16.17
N TRP A 83 7.75 -0.10 -15.69
CA TRP A 83 6.76 -0.63 -14.76
C TRP A 83 5.80 -1.58 -15.47
N PHE A 84 5.49 -2.68 -14.80
CA PHE A 84 4.40 -3.55 -15.22
C PHE A 84 3.07 -2.97 -14.75
N LYS A 85 2.40 -2.25 -15.65
CA LYS A 85 1.11 -1.63 -15.41
C LYS A 85 0.00 -2.62 -15.63
N CYS A 86 -0.80 -2.87 -14.60
CA CYS A 86 -1.91 -3.79 -14.67
C CYS A 86 -3.12 -3.33 -13.86
N PHE A 87 -4.25 -3.98 -14.09
CA PHE A 87 -5.48 -3.74 -13.35
C PHE A 87 -6.26 -5.05 -13.18
N VAL A 88 -7.12 -5.09 -12.16
CA VAL A 88 -8.13 -6.15 -12.01
C VAL A 88 -9.49 -5.52 -12.25
N ARG A 89 -10.28 -6.11 -13.16
CA ARG A 89 -11.58 -5.57 -13.56
C ARG A 89 -12.56 -5.58 -12.39
N SER A 90 -13.40 -4.55 -12.34
CA SER A 90 -14.69 -4.64 -11.66
C SER A 90 -15.80 -5.03 -12.64
N SER A 91 -16.99 -5.25 -12.10
CA SER A 91 -18.25 -5.32 -12.83
C SER A 91 -18.55 -4.07 -13.66
N ASN A 92 -17.92 -2.94 -13.33
CA ASN A 92 -18.03 -1.68 -14.06
C ASN A 92 -17.09 -1.63 -15.28
N THR A 93 -17.66 -1.36 -16.45
CA THR A 93 -16.95 -1.55 -17.73
C THR A 93 -16.30 -0.30 -18.30
N SER A 94 -16.58 0.91 -17.80
CA SER A 94 -16.08 2.15 -18.41
C SER A 94 -14.57 2.34 -18.17
N ILE A 95 -14.12 2.20 -16.92
CA ILE A 95 -12.72 2.31 -16.51
C ILE A 95 -11.88 1.21 -17.19
N THR A 96 -12.44 0.00 -17.28
CA THR A 96 -11.84 -1.14 -17.98
C THR A 96 -11.48 -0.77 -19.42
N LYS A 97 -12.43 -0.21 -20.19
CA LYS A 97 -12.19 0.20 -21.58
C LYS A 97 -11.10 1.26 -21.71
N ALA A 98 -11.04 2.20 -20.75
CA ALA A 98 -10.01 3.23 -20.74
C ALA A 98 -8.61 2.61 -20.53
N LEU A 99 -8.46 1.69 -19.59
CA LEU A 99 -7.21 1.00 -19.29
C LEU A 99 -6.76 0.06 -20.41
N GLU A 100 -7.69 -0.65 -21.06
CA GLU A 100 -7.43 -1.43 -22.28
C GLU A 100 -6.89 -0.53 -23.41
N GLY A 101 -7.47 0.66 -23.59
CA GLY A 101 -6.99 1.65 -24.55
C GLY A 101 -5.57 2.16 -24.27
N LEU A 102 -5.16 2.18 -23.00
CA LEU A 102 -3.79 2.48 -22.56
C LEU A 102 -2.85 1.25 -22.61
N ARG A 103 -3.36 0.09 -23.03
CA ARG A 103 -2.62 -1.19 -23.09
C ARG A 103 -2.09 -1.66 -21.73
N TRP A 104 -2.78 -1.32 -20.64
CA TRP A 104 -2.48 -1.90 -19.34
C TRP A 104 -2.85 -3.38 -19.36
N PHE A 105 -2.07 -4.20 -18.65
CA PHE A 105 -2.33 -5.62 -18.57
C PHE A 105 -3.56 -5.90 -17.70
N ASP A 106 -4.51 -6.62 -18.24
CA ASP A 106 -5.66 -7.10 -17.48
C ASP A 106 -5.31 -8.37 -16.72
N GLY A 107 -5.25 -8.27 -15.39
CA GLY A 107 -4.95 -9.38 -14.49
C GLY A 107 -6.12 -10.37 -14.33
N THR A 108 -7.31 -10.00 -14.78
CA THR A 108 -8.54 -10.79 -14.60
C THR A 108 -8.49 -12.08 -15.41
N ILE A 109 -8.53 -13.22 -14.73
CA ILE A 109 -8.60 -14.54 -15.40
C ILE A 109 -10.05 -14.89 -15.76
N VAL A 110 -10.94 -14.73 -14.78
CA VAL A 110 -12.38 -14.94 -14.89
C VAL A 110 -13.06 -13.77 -14.20
N GLN A 111 -14.13 -13.24 -14.76
CA GLN A 111 -14.87 -12.18 -14.12
C GLN A 111 -15.45 -12.68 -12.80
N TYR A 112 -15.22 -11.92 -11.73
CA TYR A 112 -15.78 -12.22 -10.42
C TYR A 112 -17.30 -12.26 -10.47
N LYS A 113 -17.85 -13.23 -9.73
CA LYS A 113 -19.28 -13.34 -9.49
C LYS A 113 -19.50 -13.35 -7.99
N GLN A 114 -20.48 -12.59 -7.51
CA GLN A 114 -20.80 -12.52 -6.08
C GLN A 114 -21.10 -13.90 -5.47
N SER A 115 -21.66 -14.82 -6.26
CA SER A 115 -21.95 -16.21 -5.89
C SER A 115 -20.72 -17.14 -5.82
N GLN A 116 -19.52 -16.62 -6.09
CA GLN A 116 -18.29 -17.39 -6.09
C GLN A 116 -17.92 -17.80 -4.67
N LYS A 117 -17.89 -19.13 -4.45
CA LYS A 117 -17.69 -19.73 -3.13
C LYS A 117 -16.31 -19.46 -2.52
N ASP A 118 -15.26 -19.45 -3.34
CA ASP A 118 -13.88 -19.28 -2.88
C ASP A 118 -13.26 -18.02 -3.49
N LYS A 119 -13.61 -16.87 -2.90
CA LYS A 119 -13.14 -15.55 -3.32
C LYS A 119 -11.64 -15.38 -3.11
N MET A 120 -11.10 -15.97 -2.04
CA MET A 120 -9.67 -15.88 -1.75
C MET A 120 -8.84 -16.65 -2.76
N LYS A 121 -9.25 -17.87 -3.14
CA LYS A 121 -8.58 -18.60 -4.21
C LYS A 121 -8.61 -17.82 -5.52
N HIS A 122 -9.75 -17.21 -5.84
CA HIS A 122 -9.86 -16.39 -7.03
C HIS A 122 -8.88 -15.21 -7.06
N ILE A 123 -8.79 -14.46 -5.97
CA ILE A 123 -7.82 -13.37 -5.81
C ILE A 123 -6.40 -13.92 -5.93
N LYS A 124 -6.08 -15.05 -5.30
CA LYS A 124 -4.75 -15.68 -5.43
C LYS A 124 -4.42 -16.04 -6.87
N ASP A 125 -5.35 -16.61 -7.62
CA ASP A 125 -5.15 -16.96 -9.02
C ASP A 125 -4.84 -15.70 -9.85
N ILE A 126 -5.61 -14.62 -9.65
CA ILE A 126 -5.38 -13.31 -10.29
C ILE A 126 -3.98 -12.76 -9.95
N LEU A 127 -3.62 -12.73 -8.67
CA LEU A 127 -2.31 -12.24 -8.22
C LEU A 127 -1.16 -13.08 -8.79
N GLN A 128 -1.33 -14.40 -8.86
CA GLN A 128 -0.34 -15.30 -9.47
C GLN A 128 -0.17 -15.02 -10.97
N ASN A 129 -1.28 -14.78 -11.69
CA ASN A 129 -1.22 -14.39 -13.10
C ASN A 129 -0.49 -13.06 -13.31
N VAL A 130 -0.82 -12.04 -12.50
CA VAL A 130 -0.12 -10.74 -12.52
C VAL A 130 1.38 -10.92 -12.25
N TRP A 131 1.75 -11.67 -11.21
CA TRP A 131 3.15 -11.92 -10.86
C TRP A 131 3.92 -12.66 -11.96
N GLN A 132 3.32 -13.69 -12.57
CA GLN A 132 3.95 -14.43 -13.67
C GLN A 132 4.18 -13.54 -14.90
N LYS A 133 3.25 -12.63 -15.18
CA LYS A 133 3.31 -11.75 -16.35
C LYS A 133 4.17 -10.52 -16.14
N SER A 134 4.39 -10.10 -14.90
CA SER A 134 5.25 -8.96 -14.59
C SER A 134 6.73 -9.23 -14.88
N ASN A 135 7.15 -10.49 -14.94
CA ASN A 135 8.53 -10.89 -15.23
C ASN A 135 9.57 -10.16 -14.34
N ASN A 136 9.30 -10.12 -13.03
CA ASN A 136 10.11 -9.44 -12.01
C ASN A 136 10.21 -7.91 -12.13
N LYS A 137 9.40 -7.27 -12.98
CA LYS A 137 9.27 -5.80 -13.01
C LYS A 137 8.50 -5.29 -11.80
N GLU A 138 8.74 -4.03 -11.44
CA GLU A 138 7.93 -3.31 -10.45
C GLU A 138 6.48 -3.22 -10.96
N ILE A 139 5.51 -3.55 -10.10
CA ILE A 139 4.11 -3.58 -10.48
C ILE A 139 3.45 -2.23 -10.15
N LEU A 140 2.69 -1.67 -11.09
CA LEU A 140 1.66 -0.67 -10.81
C LEU A 140 0.31 -1.34 -11.02
N LEU A 141 -0.34 -1.74 -9.93
CA LEU A 141 -1.64 -2.40 -9.97
C LEU A 141 -2.72 -1.46 -9.45
N VAL A 142 -3.83 -1.39 -10.18
CA VAL A 142 -5.08 -0.80 -9.68
C VAL A 142 -6.14 -1.90 -9.62
N ASP A 143 -6.54 -2.25 -8.40
CA ASP A 143 -7.53 -3.29 -8.13
C ASP A 143 -8.92 -2.67 -7.97
N PHE A 144 -9.84 -3.02 -8.87
CA PHE A 144 -11.25 -2.65 -8.78
C PHE A 144 -12.14 -3.82 -8.33
N LEU A 145 -11.62 -5.05 -8.27
CA LEU A 145 -12.40 -6.23 -7.87
C LEU A 145 -12.84 -6.12 -6.41
N ILE A 146 -11.96 -5.66 -5.54
CA ILE A 146 -12.27 -5.59 -4.12
C ILE A 146 -13.42 -4.63 -3.83
N ASN A 147 -13.63 -3.60 -4.67
CA ASN A 147 -14.81 -2.74 -4.64
C ASN A 147 -16.12 -3.50 -4.89
N ASP A 148 -16.14 -4.44 -5.82
CA ASP A 148 -17.32 -5.27 -6.07
C ASP A 148 -17.63 -6.15 -4.85
N ILE A 149 -16.61 -6.65 -4.16
CA ILE A 149 -16.78 -7.42 -2.92
C ILE A 149 -17.31 -6.52 -1.81
N ALA A 150 -16.73 -5.33 -1.68
CA ALA A 150 -17.08 -4.30 -0.70
C ALA A 150 -18.52 -3.79 -0.84
N SER A 151 -19.04 -3.70 -2.06
CA SER A 151 -20.45 -3.35 -2.31
C SER A 151 -21.44 -4.32 -1.65
N SER A 152 -21.00 -5.55 -1.37
CA SER A 152 -21.78 -6.56 -0.65
C SER A 152 -21.44 -6.61 0.84
N SER A 153 -20.15 -6.57 1.17
CA SER A 153 -19.66 -6.67 2.54
C SER A 153 -18.27 -6.06 2.65
N ILE A 154 -18.17 -4.93 3.37
CA ILE A 154 -16.90 -4.28 3.66
C ILE A 154 -16.03 -5.15 4.55
N SER A 155 -16.60 -5.77 5.59
CA SER A 155 -15.88 -6.72 6.45
C SER A 155 -15.27 -7.89 5.69
N GLU A 156 -15.95 -8.43 4.67
CA GLU A 156 -15.38 -9.46 3.80
C GLU A 156 -14.22 -8.92 2.95
N ALA A 157 -14.38 -7.73 2.35
CA ALA A 157 -13.30 -7.07 1.61
C ALA A 157 -12.06 -6.88 2.49
N VAL A 158 -12.21 -6.30 3.68
CA VAL A 158 -11.13 -6.11 4.67
C VAL A 158 -10.44 -7.43 5.03
N SER A 159 -11.20 -8.51 5.21
CA SER A 159 -10.65 -9.84 5.52
C SER A 159 -9.75 -10.38 4.38
N LEU A 160 -10.12 -10.13 3.12
CA LEU A 160 -9.33 -10.53 1.97
C LEU A 160 -8.08 -9.66 1.82
N GLU A 161 -8.20 -8.34 2.03
CA GLU A 161 -7.07 -7.38 2.01
C GLU A 161 -6.01 -7.77 3.05
N LYS A 162 -6.44 -8.10 4.29
CA LYS A 162 -5.54 -8.57 5.35
C LYS A 162 -4.84 -9.89 5.01
N GLN A 163 -5.47 -10.74 4.21
CA GLN A 163 -4.83 -11.97 3.74
C GLN A 163 -3.80 -11.68 2.63
N TYR A 164 -4.12 -10.76 1.73
CA TYR A 164 -3.18 -10.26 0.73
C TYR A 164 -1.93 -9.65 1.37
N ASP A 165 -2.12 -8.83 2.40
CA ASP A 165 -1.06 -8.11 3.12
C ASP A 165 0.02 -9.00 3.75
N LYS A 166 -0.29 -10.27 4.03
CA LYS A 166 0.69 -11.24 4.54
C LYS A 166 1.84 -11.47 3.56
N ASN A 167 1.59 -11.35 2.26
CA ASN A 167 2.55 -11.60 1.19
C ASN A 167 2.36 -10.61 0.04
N ARG A 168 2.64 -9.33 0.30
CA ARG A 168 2.49 -8.26 -0.69
C ARG A 168 3.42 -8.46 -1.90
N MET A 169 2.90 -8.14 -3.07
CA MET A 169 3.69 -8.01 -4.30
C MET A 169 4.62 -6.79 -4.23
N ALA A 170 5.71 -6.86 -4.98
CA ALA A 170 6.65 -5.77 -5.15
C ALA A 170 6.09 -4.74 -6.14
N GLY A 171 5.91 -3.50 -5.68
CA GLY A 171 5.37 -2.39 -6.46
C GLY A 171 4.38 -1.52 -5.68
N LEU A 172 3.61 -0.74 -6.44
CA LEU A 172 2.53 0.11 -5.95
C LEU A 172 1.19 -0.53 -6.31
N ILE A 173 0.38 -0.78 -5.29
CA ILE A 173 -0.96 -1.31 -5.45
C ILE A 173 -1.96 -0.31 -4.89
N PHE A 174 -2.92 0.06 -5.71
CA PHE A 174 -4.05 0.88 -5.34
C PHE A 174 -5.30 0.02 -5.33
N CYS A 175 -5.87 -0.21 -4.16
CA CYS A 175 -7.21 -0.75 -4.06
C CYS A 175 -8.20 0.41 -4.22
N ALA A 176 -8.92 0.40 -5.33
CA ALA A 176 -9.80 1.48 -5.73
C ALA A 176 -11.22 1.20 -5.23
N TYR A 177 -11.74 2.07 -4.36
CA TYR A 177 -13.09 1.95 -3.79
C TYR A 177 -13.95 3.15 -4.15
N GLU A 178 -15.17 2.88 -4.62
CA GLU A 178 -16.20 3.90 -4.73
C GLU A 178 -16.62 4.32 -3.33
N MET A 179 -16.61 5.63 -3.06
CA MET A 179 -17.00 6.17 -1.77
C MET A 179 -18.41 5.77 -1.35
N THR A 180 -19.30 5.54 -2.31
CA THR A 180 -20.67 5.09 -2.08
C THR A 180 -20.73 3.76 -1.31
N ASN A 181 -19.76 2.86 -1.52
CA ASN A 181 -19.66 1.60 -0.81
C ASN A 181 -19.26 1.79 0.67
N LEU A 182 -18.59 2.90 1.01
CA LEU A 182 -18.24 3.23 2.39
C LEU A 182 -19.39 3.88 3.16
N PHE A 183 -20.35 4.54 2.51
CA PHE A 183 -21.46 5.21 3.22
C PHE A 183 -22.37 4.24 3.99
N ASN A 184 -22.43 2.98 3.57
CA ASN A 184 -23.23 1.96 4.23
C ASN A 184 -22.44 1.18 5.31
N ALA A 185 -21.14 1.48 5.47
CA ALA A 185 -20.27 0.80 6.41
C ALA A 185 -20.39 1.39 7.82
N SER A 186 -20.19 0.56 8.83
CA SER A 186 -20.01 1.04 10.20
C SER A 186 -18.69 1.82 10.34
N SER A 187 -18.60 2.70 11.33
CA SER A 187 -17.36 3.43 11.61
C SER A 187 -16.19 2.49 11.93
N SER A 188 -16.44 1.36 12.58
CA SER A 188 -15.44 0.31 12.82
C SER A 188 -14.90 -0.28 11.52
N GLU A 189 -15.77 -0.59 10.55
CA GLU A 189 -15.37 -1.15 9.26
C GLU A 189 -14.57 -0.14 8.43
N ILE A 190 -14.95 1.14 8.47
CA ILE A 190 -14.20 2.21 7.78
C ILE A 190 -12.80 2.36 8.38
N ILE A 191 -12.69 2.41 9.71
CA ILE A 191 -11.39 2.51 10.39
C ILE A 191 -10.53 1.28 10.07
N GLU A 192 -11.10 0.08 10.13
CA GLU A 192 -10.37 -1.16 9.86
C GLU A 192 -9.89 -1.24 8.39
N MET A 193 -10.71 -0.75 7.45
CA MET A 193 -10.33 -0.60 6.05
C MET A 193 -9.14 0.35 5.91
N PHE A 194 -9.17 1.51 6.57
CA PHE A 194 -8.11 2.50 6.46
C PHE A 194 -6.82 2.01 7.10
N ASP A 195 -6.90 1.36 8.26
CA ASP A 195 -5.77 0.77 8.99
C ASP A 195 -5.13 -0.41 8.23
N SER A 196 -5.88 -1.06 7.34
CA SER A 196 -5.37 -2.16 6.51
C SER A 196 -4.58 -1.68 5.28
N HIS A 197 -4.46 -0.37 5.07
CA HIS A 197 -3.71 0.22 3.96
C HIS A 197 -2.61 1.15 4.46
N ASP A 198 -1.50 1.21 3.73
CA ASP A 198 -0.34 2.05 4.12
C ASP A 198 -0.66 3.54 4.05
N GLN A 199 -1.48 3.95 3.08
CA GLN A 199 -1.92 5.33 2.87
C GLN A 199 -3.32 5.31 2.28
N VAL A 200 -4.11 6.31 2.65
CA VAL A 200 -5.46 6.53 2.13
C VAL A 200 -5.48 7.81 1.31
N PHE A 201 -5.88 7.69 0.05
CA PHE A 201 -6.03 8.80 -0.87
C PHE A 201 -7.49 8.98 -1.24
N LEU A 202 -7.90 10.23 -1.38
CA LEU A 202 -9.20 10.62 -1.89
C LEU A 202 -8.99 11.35 -3.22
N LEU A 203 -9.56 10.81 -4.27
CA LEU A 203 -9.62 11.41 -5.59
C LEU A 203 -10.89 12.23 -5.73
N LYS A 204 -10.73 13.54 -5.96
CA LYS A 204 -11.82 14.46 -6.26
C LYS A 204 -11.46 15.26 -7.50
N ASP A 205 -12.26 15.10 -8.56
CA ASP A 205 -12.02 15.71 -9.87
C ASP A 205 -10.62 15.36 -10.44
N ASP A 206 -9.68 16.29 -10.43
CA ASP A 206 -8.28 16.09 -10.86
C ASP A 206 -7.28 16.21 -9.69
N GLN A 207 -7.79 16.20 -8.46
CA GLN A 207 -7.01 16.42 -7.25
C GLN A 207 -6.96 15.17 -6.38
N ILE A 208 -5.79 14.91 -5.79
CA ILE A 208 -5.57 13.83 -4.84
C ILE A 208 -5.34 14.45 -3.47
N PHE A 209 -6.19 14.08 -2.51
CA PHE A 209 -6.05 14.41 -1.11
C PHE A 209 -5.54 13.18 -0.35
N LYS A 210 -4.67 13.40 0.63
CA LYS A 210 -4.23 12.33 1.52
C LYS A 210 -5.01 12.42 2.82
N ILE A 211 -5.63 11.32 3.24
CA ILE A 211 -6.37 11.24 4.49
C ILE A 211 -5.43 10.72 5.58
N HIS A 212 -5.43 11.41 6.72
CA HIS A 212 -4.73 11.01 7.92
C HIS A 212 -5.74 10.83 9.05
N ILE A 213 -5.99 9.57 9.42
CA ILE A 213 -6.75 9.25 10.62
C ILE A 213 -5.78 9.01 11.77
N THR A 214 -6.00 9.73 12.87
CA THR A 214 -5.26 9.55 14.10
C THR A 214 -6.26 9.27 15.22
N LYS A 215 -5.99 8.21 16.00
CA LYS A 215 -6.77 7.96 17.21
C LYS A 215 -6.41 9.01 18.25
N GLU A 216 -7.38 9.85 18.59
CA GLU A 216 -7.19 10.91 19.57
C GLU A 216 -7.87 10.60 20.90
N ASN A 217 -7.35 11.22 21.96
CA ASN A 217 -8.01 11.19 23.26
C ASN A 217 -9.23 12.15 23.22
N THR A 218 -10.36 11.72 23.78
CA THR A 218 -11.60 12.52 23.81
C THR A 218 -11.40 13.89 24.48
N HIS A 219 -10.48 14.03 25.43
CA HIS A 219 -10.15 15.32 26.06
C HIS A 219 -9.60 16.35 25.07
N LYS A 220 -8.94 15.93 23.99
CA LYS A 220 -8.40 16.85 22.97
C LYS A 220 -9.51 17.59 22.21
N LEU A 221 -10.73 17.07 22.15
CA LEU A 221 -11.87 17.74 21.51
C LEU A 221 -12.19 19.11 22.13
N LEU A 222 -11.83 19.31 23.40
CA LEU A 222 -12.05 20.56 24.12
C LEU A 222 -10.84 21.51 24.09
N LEU A 223 -9.70 21.04 23.58
CA LEU A 223 -8.43 21.73 23.60
C LEU A 223 -7.94 22.13 22.20
N SER A 224 -8.60 21.64 21.15
CA SER A 224 -8.32 21.89 19.73
C SER A 224 -8.94 23.19 19.24
#